data_AF-A0A2G9XF84-F1
#
_entry.id   AF-A0A2G9XF84-F1
#
_cell.length_a   1.000
_cell.length_b   1.000
_cell.length_c   1.000
_cell.angle_alpha   90.00
_cell.angle_beta   90.00
_cell.angle_gamma   90.00
#
_symmetry.space_group_name_H-M   'P 1'
#
loop_
_entity.id
_entity.type
_entity.pdbx_description
1 polymer ?
#
loop_
_entity_poly.entity_id
_entity_poly.type
_entity_poly.pdbx_seq_one_letter_code
_entity_poly.pdbx_strand_id
1 'polypeptide(L)'
;MTIKIRVVTGKIGLDDHYRGILSINKALTDAGMEVIYLGTGQRVGSMVETVLEEDADVVGLSFLCGGHLQIMQRFMNRLRERGLDKVLVIIGGVIPDQDIPKLKEIGVSEVFLPGTPLKNVVGFVRERVQSS
;
A
#
# COMPACT_ATOMS: atom_id res chain seq x y z
N MET A 1 -4.89 -4.13 -25.85
CA MET A 1 -5.41 -4.45 -24.51
C MET A 1 -4.83 -3.41 -23.55
N THR A 2 -5.65 -2.60 -22.89
CA THR A 2 -5.16 -1.74 -21.80
C THR A 2 -4.93 -2.62 -20.58
N ILE A 3 -3.66 -2.79 -20.19
CA ILE A 3 -3.29 -3.48 -18.95
C ILE A 3 -3.87 -2.66 -17.79
N LYS A 4 -4.68 -3.30 -16.93
CA LYS A 4 -5.23 -2.66 -15.74
C LYS A 4 -4.17 -2.68 -14.65
N ILE A 5 -4.04 -1.56 -13.94
CA ILE A 5 -3.19 -1.46 -12.75
C ILE A 5 -3.75 -2.41 -11.68
N ARG A 6 -2.93 -3.34 -11.19
CA ARG A 6 -3.26 -4.25 -10.09
C ARG A 6 -2.75 -3.70 -8.77
N VAL A 7 -3.65 -3.64 -7.80
CA VAL A 7 -3.37 -3.10 -6.47
C VAL A 7 -3.71 -4.16 -5.42
N VAL A 8 -2.70 -4.63 -4.69
CA VAL A 8 -2.90 -5.45 -3.49
C VAL A 8 -3.06 -4.52 -2.29
N THR A 9 -4.11 -4.71 -1.49
CA THR A 9 -4.40 -3.87 -0.33
C THR A 9 -4.64 -4.71 0.92
N GLY A 10 -4.23 -4.19 2.08
CA GLY A 10 -4.55 -4.84 3.35
C GLY A 10 -3.89 -4.18 4.55
N LYS A 11 -3.94 -4.88 5.68
CA LYS A 11 -3.34 -4.43 6.94
C LYS A 11 -2.49 -5.53 7.52
N ILE A 12 -1.25 -5.18 7.89
CA ILE A 12 -0.32 -6.12 8.51
C ILE A 12 -0.39 -5.97 10.03
N GLY A 13 -0.43 -7.09 10.74
CA GLY A 13 -0.53 -7.11 12.20
C GLY A 13 -1.96 -7.03 12.71
N LEU A 14 -2.13 -6.62 13.97
CA LEU A 14 -3.39 -6.73 14.72
C LEU A 14 -4.35 -5.56 14.52
N ASP A 15 -4.06 -4.64 13.60
CA ASP A 15 -4.92 -3.48 13.36
C ASP A 15 -6.20 -3.91 12.62
N ASP A 16 -7.33 -3.82 13.32
CA ASP A 16 -8.66 -4.18 12.82
C ASP A 16 -9.44 -3.00 12.22
N HIS A 17 -8.86 -1.80 12.14
CA HIS A 17 -9.54 -0.64 11.58
C HIS A 17 -9.58 -0.66 10.05
N TYR A 18 -10.77 -0.90 9.49
CA TYR A 18 -10.92 -1.15 8.04
C TYR A 18 -11.59 -0.01 7.24
N ARG A 19 -12.22 0.98 7.87
CA ARG A 19 -13.03 1.99 7.15
C ARG A 19 -12.24 2.79 6.12
N GLY A 20 -11.04 3.24 6.50
CA GLY A 20 -10.18 4.04 5.61
C GLY A 20 -9.77 3.25 4.37
N ILE A 21 -9.26 2.04 4.56
CA ILE A 21 -8.80 1.20 3.45
C ILE A 21 -9.95 0.78 2.52
N LEU A 22 -11.14 0.49 3.04
CA LEU A 22 -12.30 0.19 2.18
C LEU A 22 -12.70 1.39 1.29
N SER A 23 -12.56 2.61 1.80
CA SER A 23 -12.84 3.83 1.01
C SER A 23 -11.82 4.02 -0.10
N ILE A 24 -10.55 3.72 0.18
CA ILE A 24 -9.45 3.73 -0.81
C ILE A 24 -9.69 2.65 -1.87
N ASN A 25 -9.99 1.43 -1.45
CA ASN A 25 -10.26 0.30 -2.35
C ASN A 25 -11.39 0.65 -3.32
N LYS A 26 -12.50 1.18 -2.80
CA LYS A 26 -13.60 1.65 -3.64
C LYS A 26 -13.16 2.71 -4.65
N ALA A 27 -12.39 3.70 -4.23
CA ALA A 27 -11.93 4.77 -5.14
C ALA A 27 -11.01 4.24 -6.25
N LEU A 28 -10.12 3.29 -5.94
CA LEU A 28 -9.23 2.67 -6.91
C LEU A 28 -10.02 1.79 -7.90
N THR A 29 -11.00 1.01 -7.41
CA THR A 29 -11.89 0.21 -8.26
C THR A 29 -12.78 1.10 -9.15
N ASP A 30 -13.37 2.16 -8.60
CA ASP A 30 -14.16 3.14 -9.37
C ASP A 30 -13.29 3.84 -10.45
N ALA A 31 -11.97 3.92 -10.24
CA ALA A 31 -10.99 4.40 -11.20
C ALA A 31 -10.52 3.34 -12.22
N GLY A 32 -11.11 2.14 -12.22
CA GLY A 32 -10.84 1.07 -13.18
C GLY A 32 -9.62 0.20 -12.86
N MET A 33 -9.05 0.32 -11.66
CA MET A 33 -7.96 -0.55 -11.18
C MET A 33 -8.52 -1.87 -10.66
N GLU A 34 -7.71 -2.93 -10.75
CA GLU A 34 -8.02 -4.22 -10.15
C GLU A 34 -7.50 -4.24 -8.71
N VAL A 35 -8.40 -4.40 -7.74
CA VAL A 35 -8.06 -4.31 -6.31
C VAL A 35 -8.24 -5.67 -5.65
N ILE A 36 -7.14 -6.24 -5.17
CA ILE A 36 -7.11 -7.46 -4.37
C ILE A 36 -7.03 -7.04 -2.91
N TYR A 37 -8.12 -7.22 -2.14
CA TYR A 37 -8.18 -6.85 -0.74
C TYR A 37 -7.99 -8.05 0.18
N LEU A 38 -6.93 -8.05 0.98
CA LEU A 38 -6.57 -9.15 1.89
C LEU A 38 -7.13 -9.01 3.30
N GLY A 39 -7.89 -7.95 3.59
CA GLY A 39 -8.44 -7.78 4.93
C GLY A 39 -7.41 -7.32 5.97
N THR A 40 -7.67 -7.68 7.22
CA THR A 40 -6.86 -7.35 8.39
C THR A 40 -6.09 -8.58 8.88
N GLY A 41 -5.13 -8.42 9.81
CA GLY A 41 -4.46 -9.58 10.40
C GLY A 41 -3.35 -10.19 9.53
N GLN A 42 -2.95 -9.54 8.43
CA GLN A 42 -1.99 -10.13 7.50
C GLN A 42 -0.59 -10.19 8.11
N ARG A 43 0.17 -11.22 7.72
CA ARG A 43 1.60 -11.32 8.02
C ARG A 43 2.40 -10.69 6.89
N VAL A 44 3.58 -10.16 7.20
CA VAL A 44 4.51 -9.60 6.20
C VAL A 44 4.77 -10.60 5.07
N GLY A 45 5.09 -11.85 5.40
CA GLY A 45 5.37 -12.88 4.40
C GLY A 45 4.17 -13.14 3.49
N SER A 46 2.99 -13.37 4.06
CA SER A 46 1.75 -13.60 3.30
C SER A 46 1.43 -12.43 2.36
N MET A 47 1.57 -11.19 2.83
CA MET A 47 1.37 -10.00 1.99
C MET A 47 2.36 -10.00 0.81
N VAL A 48 3.65 -10.25 1.06
CA VAL A 48 4.67 -10.27 0.00
C VAL A 48 4.44 -11.40 -1.01
N GLU A 49 4.03 -12.60 -0.56
CA GLU A 49 3.69 -13.69 -1.49
C GLU A 49 2.53 -13.29 -2.39
N THR A 50 1.44 -12.72 -1.85
CA THR A 50 0.32 -12.30 -2.69
C THR A 50 0.71 -11.21 -3.67
N VAL A 51 1.59 -10.28 -3.29
CA VAL A 51 2.11 -9.25 -4.21
C VAL A 51 2.85 -9.86 -5.39
N LEU A 52 3.61 -10.93 -5.15
CA LEU A 52 4.31 -11.69 -6.18
C LEU A 52 3.33 -12.50 -7.04
N GLU A 53 2.42 -13.24 -6.43
CA GLU A 53 1.48 -14.14 -7.10
C GLU A 53 0.49 -13.39 -7.98
N GLU A 54 0.02 -12.22 -7.52
CA GLU A 54 -0.91 -11.36 -8.26
C GLU A 54 -0.21 -10.45 -9.27
N ASP A 55 1.13 -10.49 -9.37
CA ASP A 55 1.92 -9.61 -10.25
C ASP A 55 1.49 -8.14 -10.06
N ALA A 56 1.52 -7.69 -8.81
CA ALA A 56 0.93 -6.41 -8.43
C ALA A 56 1.83 -5.22 -8.79
N ASP A 57 1.25 -4.18 -9.38
CA ASP A 57 1.93 -2.92 -9.65
C ASP A 57 2.08 -2.08 -8.37
N VAL A 58 1.12 -2.21 -7.45
CA VAL A 58 0.99 -1.36 -6.26
C VAL A 58 0.60 -2.19 -5.04
N VAL A 59 1.14 -1.81 -3.89
CA VAL A 59 0.69 -2.28 -2.57
C VAL A 59 0.21 -1.11 -1.73
N GLY A 60 -1.03 -1.19 -1.27
CA GLY A 60 -1.64 -0.23 -0.34
C GLY A 60 -1.81 -0.80 1.07
N LEU A 61 -1.06 -0.29 2.04
CA LEU A 61 -1.17 -0.71 3.45
C LEU A 61 -1.80 0.38 4.31
N SER A 62 -2.60 -0.02 5.30
CA SER A 62 -3.22 0.93 6.25
C SER A 62 -2.84 0.65 7.69
N PHE A 63 -2.41 1.69 8.41
CA PHE A 63 -2.00 1.65 9.82
C PHE A 63 -2.76 2.68 10.65
N LEU A 64 -3.33 2.26 11.78
CA LEU A 64 -3.98 3.12 12.76
C LEU A 64 -3.40 2.96 14.17
N CYS A 65 -2.90 1.78 14.53
CA CYS A 65 -2.37 1.49 15.86
C CYS A 65 -0.87 1.18 15.83
N GLY A 66 -0.03 2.22 15.70
CA GLY A 66 1.43 2.12 15.91
C GLY A 66 2.16 1.08 15.05
N GLY A 67 3.43 0.82 15.36
CA GLY A 67 4.21 -0.28 14.74
C GLY A 67 4.56 -0.13 13.25
N HIS A 68 4.03 0.88 12.56
CA HIS A 68 4.18 1.08 11.12
C HIS A 68 5.65 1.08 10.67
N LEU A 69 6.57 1.77 11.36
CA LEU A 69 7.98 1.78 10.98
C LEU A 69 8.62 0.39 11.01
N GLN A 70 8.48 -0.33 12.12
CA GLN A 70 9.09 -1.66 12.26
C GLN A 70 8.50 -2.66 11.27
N ILE A 71 7.19 -2.59 11.05
CA ILE A 71 6.49 -3.45 10.08
C ILE A 71 6.93 -3.11 8.66
N MET A 72 6.96 -1.83 8.29
CA MET A 72 7.35 -1.39 6.96
C MET A 72 8.81 -1.67 6.67
N GLN A 73 9.73 -1.50 7.63
CA GLN A 73 11.13 -1.88 7.44
C GLN A 73 11.26 -3.36 7.05
N ARG A 74 10.53 -4.25 7.75
CA ARG A 74 10.53 -5.68 7.45
C ARG A 74 9.86 -5.97 6.11
N PHE A 75 8.76 -5.29 5.80
CA PHE A 75 8.03 -5.46 4.56
C PHE A 75 8.85 -5.04 3.34
N MET A 76 9.45 -3.83 3.38
CA MET A 76 10.32 -3.33 2.31
C MET A 76 11.53 -4.25 2.10
N ASN A 77 12.18 -4.73 3.17
CA ASN A 77 13.27 -5.70 3.03
C ASN A 77 12.82 -6.98 2.32
N ARG A 78 11.66 -7.53 2.67
CA ARG A 78 11.12 -8.75 2.06
C ARG A 78 10.74 -8.56 0.59
N LEU A 79 10.21 -7.40 0.20
CA LEU A 79 9.97 -7.09 -1.21
C LEU A 79 11.28 -7.13 -2.01
N ARG A 80 12.35 -6.49 -1.50
CA ARG A 80 13.68 -6.51 -2.15
C ARG A 80 14.25 -7.90 -2.27
N GLU A 81 14.16 -8.71 -1.20
CA GLU A 81 14.62 -10.12 -1.22
C GLU A 81 13.89 -10.96 -2.28
N ARG A 82 12.67 -10.58 -2.67
CA ARG A 82 11.87 -11.23 -3.71
C ARG A 82 11.99 -10.58 -5.09
N GLY A 83 12.86 -9.57 -5.26
CA GLY A 83 13.04 -8.85 -6.52
C GLY A 83 11.87 -7.96 -6.92
N LEU A 84 11.06 -7.52 -5.94
CA LEU A 84 9.86 -6.70 -6.14
C LEU A 84 10.13 -5.21 -5.93
N ASP A 85 11.35 -4.74 -6.20
CA ASP A 85 11.79 -3.35 -5.97
C ASP A 85 11.00 -2.31 -6.78
N LYS A 86 10.34 -2.74 -7.87
CA LYS A 86 9.52 -1.89 -8.73
C LYS A 86 8.09 -1.69 -8.25
N VAL A 87 7.63 -2.51 -7.31
CA VAL A 87 6.26 -2.43 -6.78
C VAL A 87 6.09 -1.13 -6.01
N LEU A 88 5.10 -0.32 -6.39
CA LEU A 88 4.82 0.95 -5.74
C LEU A 88 4.19 0.70 -4.37
N VAL A 89 4.88 1.09 -3.30
CA VAL A 89 4.35 0.92 -1.93
C VAL A 89 3.75 2.22 -1.43
N ILE A 90 2.44 2.27 -1.25
CA ILE A 90 1.73 3.37 -0.60
C ILE A 90 1.21 2.95 0.76
N ILE A 91 1.22 3.87 1.71
CA ILE A 91 0.65 3.63 3.04
C ILE A 91 -0.33 4.73 3.40
N GLY A 92 -1.27 4.42 4.30
CA GLY A 92 -2.16 5.43 4.84
C GLY A 92 -2.66 5.13 6.25
N GLY A 93 -3.43 6.07 6.78
CA GLY A 93 -3.93 6.02 8.15
C GLY A 93 -3.19 6.99 9.07
N VAL A 94 -3.25 6.75 10.38
CA VAL A 94 -2.71 7.67 11.39
C VAL A 94 -1.23 7.38 11.58
N ILE A 95 -0.40 8.18 10.92
CA ILE A 95 1.06 8.11 10.96
C ILE A 95 1.59 9.45 11.48
N PRO A 96 2.47 9.46 12.51
CA PRO A 96 3.08 10.69 12.99
C PRO A 96 3.93 11.36 11.91
N ASP A 97 3.83 12.69 11.77
CA ASP A 97 4.56 13.45 10.74
C ASP A 97 6.08 13.22 10.78
N GLN A 98 6.64 13.06 11.99
CA GLN A 98 8.05 12.78 12.21
C GLN A 98 8.53 11.42 11.66
N ASP A 99 7.61 10.48 11.42
CA ASP A 99 7.93 9.15 10.92
C ASP A 99 7.78 9.05 9.40
N ILE A 100 7.10 10.01 8.75
CA ILE A 100 6.94 10.05 7.29
C ILE A 100 8.30 10.11 6.56
N PRO A 101 9.28 10.96 6.94
CA PRO A 101 10.58 10.96 6.27
C PRO A 101 11.30 9.61 6.34
N LYS A 102 11.22 8.93 7.49
CA LYS A 102 11.82 7.59 7.68
C LYS A 102 11.14 6.55 6.80
N LEU A 103 9.81 6.61 6.65
CA LEU A 103 9.06 5.72 5.76
C LEU A 103 9.47 5.94 4.30
N LYS A 104 9.65 7.19 3.88
CA LYS A 104 10.14 7.54 2.54
C LYS A 104 11.56 7.02 2.30
N GLU A 105 12.45 7.17 3.29
CA GLU A 105 13.84 6.71 3.23
C GLU A 105 13.96 5.19 3.00
N ILE A 106 13.07 4.40 3.62
CA ILE A 106 13.07 2.93 3.45
C ILE A 106 12.40 2.45 2.15
N GLY A 107 11.88 3.36 1.34
CA GLY A 107 11.31 3.10 0.00
C GLY A 107 9.79 3.14 -0.08
N VAL A 108 9.08 3.63 0.95
CA VAL A 108 7.65 3.93 0.80
C VAL A 108 7.48 5.08 -0.18
N SER A 109 6.61 4.91 -1.18
CA SER A 109 6.41 5.88 -2.24
C SER A 109 5.56 7.06 -1.82
N GLU A 110 4.47 6.83 -1.06
CA GLU A 110 3.64 7.90 -0.49
C GLU A 110 2.92 7.51 0.78
N VAL A 111 2.67 8.51 1.64
CA VAL A 111 1.90 8.41 2.88
C VAL A 111 0.65 9.28 2.77
N PHE A 112 -0.52 8.66 2.86
CA PHE A 112 -1.81 9.34 2.82
C PHE A 112 -2.46 9.39 4.20
N LEU A 113 -2.45 10.57 4.81
CA LEU A 113 -3.01 10.84 6.12
C LEU A 113 -4.54 10.99 6.08
N PRO A 114 -5.24 10.91 7.23
CA PRO A 114 -6.69 11.15 7.29
C PRO A 114 -7.06 12.50 6.67
N GLY A 115 -8.14 12.53 5.90
CA GLY A 115 -8.59 13.73 5.18
C GLY A 115 -7.96 13.91 3.79
N THR A 116 -6.98 13.09 3.40
CA THR A 116 -6.49 13.07 2.01
C THR A 116 -7.65 12.82 1.03
N PRO A 117 -7.86 13.69 0.03
CA PRO A 117 -8.88 13.45 -1.00
C PRO A 117 -8.59 12.16 -1.78
N LEU A 118 -9.60 11.28 -1.93
CA LEU A 118 -9.46 9.99 -2.63
C LEU A 118 -8.92 10.14 -4.07
N LYS A 119 -9.30 11.23 -4.75
CA LYS A 119 -8.81 11.57 -6.09
C LYS A 119 -7.29 11.76 -6.14
N ASN A 120 -6.67 12.22 -5.05
CA ASN A 120 -5.21 12.41 -4.99
C ASN A 120 -4.50 11.05 -4.93
N VAL A 121 -5.06 10.09 -4.18
CA VAL A 121 -4.53 8.71 -4.12
C VAL A 121 -4.61 8.05 -5.49
N VAL A 122 -5.77 8.14 -6.15
CA VAL A 122 -5.97 7.61 -7.51
C VAL A 122 -5.01 8.26 -8.51
N GLY A 123 -4.89 9.59 -8.47
CA GLY A 123 -4.00 10.35 -9.35
C GLY A 123 -2.54 9.94 -9.19
N PHE A 124 -2.07 9.85 -7.94
CA PHE A 124 -0.72 9.43 -7.61
C PHE A 124 -0.41 8.03 -8.16
N VAL A 125 -1.29 7.05 -7.94
CA VAL A 125 -1.09 5.69 -8.44
C VAL A 125 -0.98 5.66 -9.96
N ARG A 126 -1.88 6.34 -10.67
CA ARG A 126 -1.85 6.38 -12.15
C ARG A 126 -0.58 7.00 -12.68
N GLU A 127 -0.18 8.14 -12.13
CA GLU A 127 1.01 8.87 -12.57
C GLU A 127 2.28 8.04 -12.35
N ARG A 128 2.42 7.41 -11.17
CA ARG A 128 3.65 6.71 -10.81
C ARG A 128 3.83 5.39 -11.56
N VAL A 129 2.76 4.61 -11.73
CA VAL A 129 2.82 3.36 -12.49
C VAL A 129 3.10 3.62 -13.98
N GLN A 130 2.58 4.71 -14.55
CA GLN A 130 2.87 5.08 -15.95
C GLN A 130 4.31 5.58 -16.18
N SER A 131 4.99 6.01 -15.12
CA SER A 131 6.33 6.59 -15.19
C SER A 131 7.46 5.60 -14.85
N SER A 132 7.12 4.34 -14.55
CA SER A 132 8.03 3.28 -14.08
C SER A 132 8.20 2.18 -15.11
#